data_AF-A0A7C1J6L9-F1
#
_entry.id   AF-A0A7C1J6L9-F1
#
_cell.length_a   1.000
_cell.length_b   1.000
_cell.length_c   1.000
_cell.angle_alpha   90.00
_cell.angle_beta   90.00
_cell.angle_gamma   90.00
#
_symmetry.space_group_name_H-M   'P 1'
#
loop_
_entity.id
_entity.type
_entity.pdbx_description
1 polymer ?
#
loop_
_entity_poly.entity_id
_entity_poly.type
_entity_poly.pdbx_seq_one_letter_code
_entity_poly.pdbx_strand_id
1 'polypeptide(L)'
;MSVLKIDGAVNRLANDLAKIKENTRKDSSEFNGVLQEAIGTLTKIQKDADEAVKELAKGGDIQKAVLAMEKADMAFNLMVEIRNRLINAYEEMQRMQV
;
A
#
# COMPACT_ATOMS: atom_id res chain seq x y z
N MET A 1 -22.94 39.20 29.91
CA MET A 1 -23.27 38.97 28.48
C MET A 1 -22.12 38.19 27.81
N SER A 2 -21.78 36.99 28.29
CA SER A 2 -20.53 36.30 27.89
C SER A 2 -20.68 34.82 27.53
N VAL A 3 -21.90 34.27 27.53
CA VAL A 3 -22.12 32.83 27.25
C VAL A 3 -22.22 32.53 25.75
N LEU A 4 -22.52 33.54 24.91
CA LEU A 4 -22.76 33.38 23.46
C LEU A 4 -21.49 33.17 22.60
N LYS A 5 -20.28 33.28 23.17
CA LYS A 5 -19.02 33.10 22.42
C LYS A 5 -18.49 31.67 22.45
N ILE A 6 -19.00 30.83 23.36
CA ILE A 6 -18.49 29.47 23.58
C ILE A 6 -19.11 28.50 22.56
N ASP A 7 -20.40 28.60 22.28
CA ASP A 7 -21.09 27.73 21.31
C ASP A 7 -20.49 27.77 19.90
N GLY A 8 -20.09 28.96 19.42
CA GLY A 8 -19.46 29.12 18.11
C GLY A 8 -18.04 28.55 18.03
N ALA A 9 -17.30 28.52 19.14
CA ALA A 9 -15.98 27.89 19.21
C ALA A 9 -16.08 26.38 19.25
N VAL A 10 -17.04 25.84 20.02
CA VAL A 10 -17.33 24.39 20.11
C VAL A 10 -17.76 23.83 18.75
N ASN A 11 -18.60 24.54 18.01
CA ASN A 11 -19.05 24.07 16.69
C ASN A 11 -17.92 24.07 15.64
N ARG A 12 -16.95 24.98 15.75
CA ARG A 12 -15.76 25.01 14.88
C ARG A 12 -14.81 23.84 15.16
N LEU A 13 -14.55 23.57 16.44
CA LEU A 13 -13.78 22.40 16.86
C LEU A 13 -14.44 21.09 16.42
N ALA A 14 -15.76 20.97 16.54
CA ALA A 14 -16.49 19.79 16.07
C ALA A 14 -16.35 19.58 14.55
N ASN A 15 -16.40 20.65 13.75
CA ASN A 15 -16.22 20.59 12.31
C ASN A 15 -14.78 20.27 11.88
N ASP A 16 -13.79 20.79 12.60
CA ASP A 16 -12.38 20.50 12.33
C ASP A 16 -12.05 19.04 12.69
N LEU A 17 -12.60 18.51 13.78
CA LEU A 17 -12.50 17.09 14.13
C LEU A 17 -13.18 16.18 13.11
N ALA A 18 -14.33 16.59 12.55
CA ALA A 18 -15.02 15.86 11.49
C ALA A 18 -14.19 15.81 10.20
N LYS A 19 -13.57 16.93 9.81
CA LYS A 19 -12.67 17.00 8.64
C LYS A 19 -11.40 16.17 8.81
N ILE A 20 -10.81 16.15 10.00
CA ILE A 20 -9.65 15.30 10.30
C ILE A 20 -10.03 13.83 10.13
N LYS A 21 -11.19 13.42 10.68
CA LYS A 21 -11.70 12.04 10.59
C LYS A 21 -12.04 11.62 9.16
N GLU A 22 -12.45 12.56 8.30
CA GLU A 22 -12.69 12.33 6.88
C GLU A 22 -11.39 12.17 6.09
N ASN A 23 -10.39 13.04 6.32
CA ASN A 23 -9.07 12.93 5.68
C ASN A 23 -8.38 11.61 6.05
N THR A 24 -8.39 11.20 7.33
CA THR A 24 -7.79 9.92 7.75
C THR A 24 -8.43 8.71 7.06
N ARG A 25 -9.74 8.74 6.78
CA ARG A 25 -10.40 7.67 6.01
C ARG A 25 -10.04 7.68 4.52
N LYS A 26 -9.86 8.86 3.95
CA LYS A 26 -9.44 9.00 2.55
C LYS A 26 -8.00 8.50 2.35
N ASP A 27 -7.09 8.91 3.22
CA ASP A 27 -5.68 8.50 3.18
C ASP A 27 -5.51 6.97 3.34
N SER A 28 -6.29 6.36 4.24
CA SER A 28 -6.30 4.90 4.41
C SER A 28 -6.87 4.14 3.21
N SER A 29 -7.86 4.70 2.51
CA SER A 29 -8.38 4.11 1.27
C SER A 29 -7.37 4.21 0.12
N GLU A 30 -6.65 5.33 0.01
CA GLU A 30 -5.64 5.55 -1.02
C GLU A 30 -4.44 4.62 -0.82
N PHE A 31 -4.01 4.42 0.43
CA PHE A 31 -2.99 3.45 0.79
C PHE A 31 -3.37 2.01 0.42
N ASN A 32 -4.60 1.58 0.70
CA ASN A 32 -5.09 0.25 0.31
C ASN A 32 -5.07 0.07 -1.22
N GLY A 33 -5.38 1.13 -1.98
CA GLY A 33 -5.31 1.12 -3.44
C GLY A 33 -3.89 0.88 -3.97
N VAL A 34 -2.91 1.65 -3.47
CA VAL A 34 -1.50 1.52 -3.86
C VAL A 34 -0.94 0.14 -3.49
N LEU A 35 -1.29 -0.38 -2.32
CA LEU A 35 -0.91 -1.72 -1.90
C LEU A 35 -1.45 -2.79 -2.85
N GLN A 36 -2.73 -2.71 -3.20
CA GLN A 36 -3.36 -3.70 -4.06
C GLN A 36 -2.75 -3.68 -5.47
N GLU A 37 -2.39 -2.50 -5.97
CA GLU A 37 -1.66 -2.35 -7.23
C GLU A 37 -0.26 -2.96 -7.18
N ALA A 38 0.48 -2.75 -6.08
CA ALA A 38 1.81 -3.33 -5.89
C ALA A 38 1.77 -4.88 -5.88
N ILE A 39 0.80 -5.47 -5.18
CA ILE A 39 0.58 -6.93 -5.17
C ILE A 39 0.22 -7.44 -6.58
N GLY A 40 -0.64 -6.72 -7.29
CA GLY A 40 -1.00 -7.06 -8.67
C GLY A 40 0.20 -7.03 -9.60
N THR A 41 1.07 -6.02 -9.45
CA THR A 41 2.31 -5.89 -10.22
C THR A 41 3.28 -7.02 -9.94
N LEU A 42 3.47 -7.43 -8.67
CA LEU A 42 4.31 -8.58 -8.33
C LEU A 42 3.80 -9.85 -8.99
N THR A 43 2.49 -10.11 -8.91
CA THR A 43 1.88 -11.30 -9.51
C THR A 43 2.15 -11.38 -11.00
N LYS A 44 2.13 -10.22 -11.68
CA LYS A 44 2.47 -10.12 -13.09
C LYS A 44 3.94 -10.46 -13.34
N ILE A 45 4.87 -9.85 -12.60
CA ILE A 45 6.31 -10.11 -12.75
C ILE A 45 6.63 -11.59 -12.51
N GLN A 46 6.03 -12.21 -11.49
CA GLN A 46 6.19 -13.64 -11.22
C GLN A 46 5.71 -14.50 -12.40
N LYS A 47 4.54 -14.18 -12.95
CA LYS A 47 3.99 -14.90 -14.11
C LYS A 47 4.87 -14.75 -15.35
N ASP A 48 5.40 -13.55 -15.59
CA ASP A 48 6.32 -13.28 -16.70
C ASP A 48 7.62 -14.10 -16.56
N ALA A 49 8.14 -14.24 -15.33
CA ALA A 49 9.30 -15.09 -15.05
C ALA A 49 9.00 -16.58 -15.26
N ASP A 50 7.86 -17.06 -14.78
CA ASP A 50 7.41 -18.44 -14.99
C ASP A 50 7.26 -18.77 -16.49
N GLU A 51 6.74 -17.83 -17.27
CA GLU A 51 6.60 -17.98 -18.72
C GLU A 51 7.96 -18.02 -19.41
N ALA A 52 8.89 -17.12 -19.06
CA ALA A 52 10.23 -17.11 -19.61
C ALA A 52 11.02 -18.40 -19.29
N VAL A 53 10.84 -18.96 -18.09
CA VAL A 53 11.43 -20.26 -17.70
C VAL A 53 10.82 -21.41 -18.53
N LYS A 54 9.51 -21.40 -18.75
CA LYS A 54 8.84 -22.40 -19.62
C LYS A 54 9.29 -22.30 -21.06
N GLU A 55 9.52 -21.10 -21.58
CA GLU A 55 10.09 -20.89 -22.92
C GLU A 55 11.53 -21.40 -22.99
N LEU A 56 12.35 -21.11 -21.98
CA LEU A 56 13.71 -21.62 -21.90
C LEU A 56 13.75 -23.15 -21.92
N ALA A 57 12.87 -23.82 -21.17
CA ALA A 57 12.78 -25.29 -21.16
C ALA A 57 12.44 -25.88 -22.55
N LYS A 58 11.89 -25.08 -23.47
CA LYS A 58 11.59 -25.46 -24.86
C LYS A 58 12.70 -25.08 -25.85
N GLY A 59 13.84 -24.60 -25.36
CA GLY A 59 14.95 -24.10 -26.19
C GLY A 59 14.91 -22.60 -26.47
N GLY A 60 14.17 -21.84 -25.66
CA GLY A 60 14.11 -20.38 -25.72
C GLY A 60 15.37 -19.69 -25.21
N ASP A 61 15.32 -18.35 -25.16
CA ASP A 61 16.45 -17.49 -24.82
C ASP A 61 16.78 -17.50 -23.32
N ILE A 62 17.97 -18.01 -22.97
CA ILE A 62 18.48 -18.06 -21.59
C ILE A 62 18.58 -16.66 -20.98
N GLN A 63 19.03 -15.66 -21.74
CA GLN A 63 19.25 -14.31 -21.19
C GLN A 63 17.94 -13.69 -20.72
N LYS A 64 16.87 -13.89 -21.48
CA LYS A 64 15.53 -13.41 -21.12
C LYS A 64 14.98 -14.11 -19.88
N ALA A 65 15.15 -15.43 -19.79
CA ALA A 65 14.71 -16.20 -18.63
C ALA A 65 15.45 -15.77 -17.36
N VAL A 66 16.78 -15.66 -17.42
CA VAL A 66 17.59 -15.20 -16.29
C VAL A 66 17.22 -13.77 -15.88
N LEU A 67 17.04 -12.86 -16.83
CA LEU A 67 16.64 -11.49 -16.54
C LEU A 67 15.24 -11.40 -15.91
N ALA A 68 14.29 -12.21 -16.40
CA ALA A 68 12.94 -12.25 -15.86
C ALA A 68 12.93 -12.81 -14.43
N MET A 69 13.72 -13.85 -14.16
CA MET A 69 13.92 -14.40 -12.82
C MET A 69 14.53 -13.36 -11.87
N GLU A 70 15.57 -12.65 -12.30
CA GLU A 70 16.22 -11.61 -11.49
C GLU A 70 15.24 -10.48 -11.13
N LYS A 71 14.42 -10.04 -12.11
CA LYS A 71 13.35 -9.06 -11.87
C LYS A 71 12.33 -9.57 -10.85
N ALA A 72 11.94 -10.84 -10.94
CA ALA A 72 11.00 -11.44 -9.99
C ALA A 72 11.57 -11.50 -8.58
N ASP A 73 12.85 -11.86 -8.42
CA ASP A 73 13.50 -11.92 -7.12
C ASP A 73 13.62 -10.53 -6.47
N MET A 74 14.08 -9.53 -7.22
CA MET A 74 14.13 -8.14 -6.75
C MET A 74 12.74 -7.62 -6.34
N ALA A 75 11.72 -7.87 -7.17
CA ALA A 75 10.35 -7.45 -6.88
C ALA A 75 9.78 -8.15 -5.65
N PHE A 76 10.09 -9.43 -5.46
CA PHE A 76 9.69 -10.19 -4.29
C PHE A 76 10.33 -9.64 -3.01
N ASN A 77 11.64 -9.40 -3.03
CA ASN A 77 12.37 -8.83 -1.89
C ASN A 77 11.79 -7.48 -1.48
N LEU A 78 11.52 -6.60 -2.45
CA LEU A 78 10.84 -5.33 -2.21
C LEU A 78 9.46 -5.53 -1.57
N MET A 79 8.69 -6.52 -2.02
CA MET A 79 7.36 -6.82 -1.47
C MET A 79 7.40 -7.35 -0.03
N VAL A 80 8.45 -8.10 0.35
CA VAL A 80 8.65 -8.50 1.74
C VAL A 80 8.90 -7.28 2.63
N GLU A 81 9.70 -6.32 2.17
CA GLU A 81 9.91 -5.06 2.90
C GLU A 81 8.61 -4.26 3.02
N ILE A 82 7.85 -4.17 1.92
CA ILE A 82 6.55 -3.51 1.92
C ILE A 82 5.63 -4.21 2.92
N ARG A 83 5.47 -5.54 2.86
CA ARG A 83 4.66 -6.33 3.82
C ARG A 83 4.99 -5.97 5.27
N ASN A 84 6.27 -5.92 5.61
CA ASN A 84 6.70 -5.57 6.96
C ASN A 84 6.29 -4.14 7.34
N ARG A 85 6.45 -3.18 6.42
CA ARG A 85 6.00 -1.79 6.64
C ARG A 85 4.48 -1.66 6.78
N LEU A 86 3.70 -2.43 6.01
CA LEU A 86 2.24 -2.42 6.10
C LEU A 86 1.74 -2.94 7.44
N ILE A 87 2.33 -4.04 7.93
CA ILE A 87 2.00 -4.61 9.24
C ILE A 87 2.26 -3.56 10.31
N ASN A 88 3.42 -2.91 10.28
CA ASN A 88 3.78 -1.84 11.22
C ASN A 88 2.82 -0.64 11.13
N ALA A 89 2.47 -0.18 9.92
CA ALA A 89 1.56 0.93 9.71
C ALA A 89 0.13 0.61 10.19
N TYR A 90 -0.33 -0.63 9.98
CA TYR A 90 -1.61 -1.10 10.50
C TYR A 90 -1.64 -1.08 12.03
N GLU A 91 -0.59 -1.59 12.68
CA GLU A 91 -0.46 -1.54 14.13
C GLU A 91 -0.42 -0.11 14.68
N GLU A 92 0.27 0.81 13.99
CA GLU A 92 0.34 2.22 14.37
C GLU A 92 -1.03 2.92 14.26
N MET A 93 -1.78 2.67 13.19
CA MET A 93 -3.14 3.17 13.04
C MET A 93 -4.08 2.67 14.15
N GLN A 94 -3.95 1.41 14.57
CA GLN A 94 -4.73 0.87 15.69
C GLN A 94 -4.36 1.51 17.03
N ARG A 95 -3.06 1.74 17.28
CA ARG A 95 -2.58 2.40 18.50
C ARG A 95 -3.06 3.85 18.62
N MET A 96 -3.34 4.54 17.51
CA MET A 96 -3.93 5.89 17.53
C MET A 96 -5.45 5.91 17.84
N GLN A 97 -6.16 4.78 17.70
CA GLN A 97 -7.61 4.72 17.91
C GLN A 97 -8.03 4.28 19.32
N VAL A 98 -7.11 3.81 20.17
CA VAL A 98 -7.38 3.47 21.58
C VAL A 98 -7.24 4.65 22.51
#